data_AF-A0AA36CDE8-F1
#
_entry.id   AF-A0AA36CDE8-F1
#
_cell.length_a   1.000
_cell.length_b   1.000
_cell.length_c   1.000
_cell.angle_alpha   90.00
_cell.angle_beta   90.00
_cell.angle_gamma   90.00
#
_symmetry.space_group_name_H-M   'P 1'
#
loop_
_entity.id
_entity.type
_entity.pdbx_description
1 polymer ?
#
loop_
_entity_poly.entity_id
_entity_poly.type
_entity_poly.pdbx_seq_one_letter_code
_entity_poly.pdbx_strand_id
1 'polypeptide(L)'
;MGNFSDAPAAEPTVATTLITSTVEAVTEHSGGLGGGAVAGIVIGVLVLLALIAIGIFIGMRYMKDKRKNHGEYRPQWEEEHHAKDLPHIPPPNIEGLI
;
A
#
# COMPACT_ATOMS: atom_id res chain seq x y z
N MET A 1 -48.27 -77.13 6.68
CA MET A 1 -46.89 -76.75 7.06
C MET A 1 -46.60 -75.39 6.44
N GLY A 2 -46.32 -74.37 7.25
CA GLY A 2 -46.19 -72.98 6.79
C GLY A 2 -44.82 -72.69 6.18
N ASN A 3 -44.81 -71.95 5.08
CA ASN A 3 -43.62 -71.35 4.49
C ASN A 3 -43.14 -70.18 5.36
N PHE A 4 -41.87 -70.22 5.77
CA PHE A 4 -41.16 -69.08 6.37
C PHE A 4 -39.77 -69.01 5.76
N SER A 5 -39.59 -68.19 4.72
CA SER A 5 -38.25 -67.84 4.21
C SER A 5 -38.21 -66.48 3.52
N ASP A 6 -39.02 -65.51 3.98
CA ASP A 6 -38.86 -64.10 3.61
C ASP A 6 -38.53 -63.29 4.85
N ALA A 7 -37.26 -62.91 4.98
CA ALA A 7 -36.83 -61.76 5.75
C ALA A 7 -35.51 -61.25 5.17
N PRO A 8 -35.52 -60.29 4.23
CA PRO A 8 -34.34 -59.46 4.02
C PRO A 8 -34.14 -58.64 5.31
N ALA A 9 -33.04 -58.90 6.01
CA ALA A 9 -32.61 -58.09 7.15
C ALA A 9 -32.28 -56.67 6.65
N ALA A 10 -33.27 -55.79 6.69
CA ALA A 10 -33.09 -54.37 6.45
C ALA A 10 -32.71 -53.66 7.77
N GLU A 11 -31.52 -53.07 7.74
CA GLU A 11 -31.12 -51.82 8.41
C GLU A 11 -30.69 -51.84 9.89
N PRO A 12 -29.37 -51.62 10.12
CA PRO A 12 -28.96 -50.43 10.87
C PRO A 12 -27.92 -49.56 10.11
N THR A 13 -28.00 -49.51 8.78
CA THR A 13 -27.07 -48.72 7.95
C THR A 13 -27.33 -47.22 8.03
N VAL A 14 -28.57 -46.78 8.30
CA VAL A 14 -28.90 -45.34 8.34
C VAL A 14 -28.36 -44.66 9.61
N ALA A 15 -28.43 -45.33 10.77
CA ALA A 15 -27.93 -44.79 12.02
C ALA A 15 -26.40 -44.62 12.03
N THR A 16 -25.68 -45.54 11.35
CA THR A 16 -24.21 -45.50 11.27
C THR A 16 -23.73 -44.36 10.37
N THR A 17 -24.42 -44.10 9.25
CA THR A 17 -24.07 -42.99 8.36
C THR A 17 -24.33 -41.62 8.98
N LEU A 18 -25.39 -41.48 9.80
CA LEU A 18 -25.66 -40.24 10.53
C LEU A 18 -24.56 -39.97 11.57
N ILE A 19 -24.11 -40.98 12.32
CA ILE A 19 -23.06 -40.80 13.33
C ILE A 19 -21.72 -40.43 12.67
N THR A 20 -21.36 -41.04 11.54
CA THR A 20 -20.12 -40.67 10.81
C THR A 20 -20.17 -39.27 10.21
N SER A 21 -21.35 -38.79 9.76
CA SER A 21 -21.49 -37.43 9.22
C SER A 21 -21.68 -36.35 10.29
N THR A 22 -22.02 -36.72 11.54
CA THR A 22 -22.17 -35.77 12.66
C THR A 22 -20.88 -35.57 13.46
N VAL A 23 -19.84 -36.40 13.24
CA VAL A 23 -18.54 -36.29 13.94
C VAL A 23 -17.59 -35.29 13.26
N GLU A 24 -17.86 -34.83 12.03
CA GLU A 24 -17.00 -33.85 11.33
C GLU A 24 -17.19 -32.39 11.75
N ALA A 25 -18.18 -32.07 12.60
CA ALA A 25 -18.55 -30.67 12.88
C ALA A 25 -18.43 -30.24 14.35
N VAL A 26 -17.48 -30.80 15.10
CA VAL A 26 -16.99 -30.16 16.33
C VAL A 26 -15.52 -29.81 16.15
N THR A 27 -15.25 -29.01 15.11
CA THR A 27 -14.00 -28.24 15.06
C THR A 27 -14.17 -27.08 16.03
N GLU A 28 -13.58 -27.20 17.22
CA GLU A 28 -13.35 -26.09 18.13
C GLU A 28 -12.81 -24.91 17.33
N HIS A 29 -13.64 -23.89 17.10
CA HIS A 29 -13.24 -22.63 16.48
C HIS A 29 -12.38 -21.87 17.49
N SER A 30 -11.11 -22.30 17.65
CA SER A 30 -10.11 -21.48 18.31
C SER A 30 -10.01 -20.16 17.52
N GLY A 31 -10.32 -19.06 18.22
CA GLY A 31 -10.47 -17.73 17.62
C GLY A 31 -9.17 -17.25 16.98
N GLY A 32 -9.06 -17.40 15.68
CA GLY A 32 -7.95 -16.91 14.87
C GLY A 32 -8.48 -16.37 13.54
N LEU A 33 -7.82 -15.34 13.01
CA LEU A 33 -8.10 -14.87 11.66
C LEU A 33 -7.84 -16.01 10.68
N GLY A 34 -8.82 -16.32 9.82
CA GLY A 34 -8.68 -17.37 8.82
C GLY A 34 -7.46 -17.14 7.93
N GLY A 35 -6.84 -18.22 7.43
CA GLY A 35 -5.61 -18.13 6.64
C GLY A 35 -5.71 -17.17 5.45
N GLY A 36 -6.88 -17.09 4.81
CA GLY A 36 -7.14 -16.12 3.74
C GLY A 36 -7.10 -14.66 4.21
N ALA A 37 -7.60 -14.36 5.41
CA ALA A 37 -7.55 -13.03 5.99
C ALA A 37 -6.11 -12.62 6.32
N VAL A 38 -5.33 -13.53 6.91
CA VAL A 38 -3.91 -13.31 7.20
C VAL A 38 -3.13 -13.08 5.91
N ALA A 39 -3.33 -13.91 4.88
CA ALA A 39 -2.67 -13.77 3.58
C ALA A 39 -3.00 -12.41 2.91
N GLY A 40 -4.26 -11.99 2.96
CA GLY A 40 -4.68 -10.70 2.43
C GLY A 40 -3.98 -9.52 3.12
N ILE A 41 -3.90 -9.53 4.45
CA ILE A 41 -3.22 -8.48 5.23
C ILE A 41 -1.74 -8.41 4.85
N VAL A 42 -1.05 -9.55 4.79
CA VAL A 42 0.39 -9.59 4.47
C VAL A 42 0.66 -8.99 3.09
N ILE A 43 -0.11 -9.37 2.07
CA ILE A 43 0.06 -8.82 0.71
C ILE A 43 -0.23 -7.32 0.71
N GLY A 44 -1.30 -6.89 1.40
CA GLY A 44 -1.66 -5.48 1.52
C GLY A 44 -0.55 -4.63 2.14
N VAL A 45 0.07 -5.11 3.22
CA VAL A 45 1.19 -4.41 3.89
C VAL A 45 2.41 -4.36 2.99
N LEU A 46 2.76 -5.44 2.29
CA LEU A 46 3.92 -5.46 1.39
C LEU A 46 3.76 -4.46 0.24
N VAL A 47 2.57 -4.40 -0.38
CA VAL A 47 2.28 -3.43 -1.45
C VAL A 47 2.33 -2.01 -0.91
N LEU A 48 1.74 -1.77 0.27
CA LEU A 48 1.76 -0.44 0.90
C LEU A 48 3.19 0.02 1.19
N LEU A 49 4.03 -0.85 1.77
CA LEU A 49 5.43 -0.53 2.04
C LEU A 49 6.22 -0.26 0.77
N ALA A 50 5.98 -1.03 -0.31
CA ALA A 50 6.61 -0.78 -1.60
C ALA A 50 6.25 0.60 -2.16
N LEU A 51 4.96 0.97 -2.13
CA LEU A 51 4.51 2.29 -2.59
C LEU A 51 5.08 3.43 -1.74
N ILE A 52 5.12 3.27 -0.41
CA ILE A 52 5.73 4.25 0.49
C ILE A 52 7.23 4.39 0.19
N ALA A 53 7.94 3.28 0.03
CA ALA A 53 9.37 3.30 -0.28
C ALA A 53 9.66 4.00 -1.61
N ILE A 54 8.86 3.75 -2.65
CA ILE A 54 8.97 4.44 -3.95
C ILE A 54 8.66 5.94 -3.80
N GLY A 55 7.60 6.29 -3.08
CA GLY A 55 7.24 7.68 -2.82
C GLY A 55 8.33 8.45 -2.09
N ILE A 56 8.89 7.86 -1.02
CA ILE A 56 10.02 8.42 -0.27
C ILE A 56 11.26 8.50 -1.17
N PHE A 57 11.55 7.48 -1.96
CA PHE A 57 12.70 7.47 -2.88
C PHE A 57 12.62 8.62 -3.90
N ILE A 58 11.46 8.82 -4.54
CA ILE A 58 11.25 9.92 -5.49
C ILE A 58 11.31 11.27 -4.76
N GLY A 59 10.67 11.40 -3.59
CA GLY A 59 10.70 12.63 -2.80
C GLY A 59 12.12 13.01 -2.39
N MET A 60 12.90 12.06 -1.89
CA MET A 60 14.32 12.26 -1.57
C MET A 60 15.14 12.57 -2.83
N ARG A 61 14.92 11.87 -3.94
CA ARG A 61 15.60 12.13 -5.22
C ARG A 61 15.35 13.56 -5.68
N TYR A 62 14.09 14.00 -5.64
CA TYR A 62 13.66 15.33 -6.06
C TYR A 62 14.17 16.43 -5.11
N MET A 63 14.11 16.22 -3.80
CA MET A 63 14.68 17.17 -2.82
C MET A 63 16.20 17.26 -2.93
N LYS A 64 16.89 16.16 -3.22
CA LYS A 64 18.34 16.15 -3.46
C LYS A 64 18.70 16.85 -4.77
N ASP A 65 17.87 16.76 -5.81
CA ASP A 65 18.06 17.54 -7.04
C ASP A 65 17.82 19.03 -6.82
N LYS A 66 16.80 19.41 -6.04
CA LYS A 66 16.63 20.81 -5.64
C LYS A 66 17.83 21.31 -4.85
N ARG A 67 18.38 20.54 -3.92
CA ARG A 67 19.58 20.95 -3.17
C ARG A 67 20.81 21.21 -4.06
N LYS A 68 20.90 20.58 -5.23
CA LYS A 68 21.97 20.86 -6.20
C LYS A 68 21.73 22.15 -6.98
N ASN A 69 20.47 22.51 -7.22
CA ASN A 69 20.08 23.71 -7.96
C ASN A 69 19.97 24.98 -7.07
N HIS A 70 20.12 24.86 -5.75
CA HIS A 70 20.13 26.00 -4.81
C HIS A 70 21.55 26.54 -4.54
N GLY A 71 22.58 25.91 -5.12
CA GLY A 71 23.96 26.41 -5.13
C GLY A 71 24.40 26.96 -6.49
N GLU A 72 23.60 26.76 -7.54
CA GLU A 72 23.76 27.46 -8.80
C GLU A 72 23.20 28.86 -8.61
N TYR A 73 24.07 29.76 -8.12
CA TYR A 73 23.91 31.19 -8.25
C TYR A 73 23.51 31.46 -9.71
N ARG A 74 22.26 31.87 -9.91
CA ARG A 74 21.78 32.32 -11.22
C ARG A 74 21.90 33.84 -11.21
N PRO A 75 23.09 34.42 -11.50
CA PRO A 75 23.35 35.86 -11.38
C PRO A 75 22.26 36.70 -12.04
N GLN A 76 21.78 36.24 -13.21
CA GLN A 76 20.73 36.93 -13.97
C GLN A 76 19.41 37.08 -13.21
N TRP A 77 19.06 36.18 -12.30
CA TRP A 77 17.75 36.21 -11.63
C TRP A 77 17.77 37.03 -10.33
N GLU A 78 18.92 37.06 -9.63
CA GLU A 78 19.09 37.87 -8.42
C GLU A 78 19.39 39.34 -8.78
N GLU A 79 20.15 39.60 -9.85
CA GLU A 79 20.45 40.96 -10.33
C GLU A 79 19.19 41.70 -10.84
N GLU A 80 18.29 41.02 -11.55
CA GLU A 80 17.04 41.60 -12.06
C GLU A 80 16.03 41.95 -10.97
N HIS A 81 16.05 41.23 -9.85
CA HIS A 81 15.21 41.55 -8.68
C HIS A 81 15.81 42.68 -7.85
N HIS A 82 17.12 42.68 -7.64
CA HIS A 82 17.78 43.80 -6.96
C HIS A 82 17.68 45.11 -7.74
N ALA A 83 17.73 45.08 -9.09
CA ALA A 83 17.59 46.27 -9.92
C ALA A 83 16.23 46.98 -9.78
N LYS A 84 15.18 46.25 -9.37
CA LYS A 84 13.82 46.79 -9.18
C LYS A 84 13.64 47.47 -7.82
N ASP A 85 14.41 47.04 -6.82
CA ASP A 85 14.33 47.54 -5.44
C ASP A 85 15.38 48.62 -5.15
N LEU A 86 16.12 49.08 -6.17
CA LEU A 86 16.99 50.23 -6.01
C LEU A 86 16.15 51.50 -5.77
N PRO A 87 16.50 52.32 -4.75
CA PRO A 87 15.92 53.66 -4.65
C PRO A 87 16.19 54.38 -5.98
N HIS A 88 15.23 55.18 -6.44
CA HIS A 88 15.37 55.88 -7.71
C HIS A 88 16.64 56.74 -7.70
N ILE A 89 17.69 56.25 -8.36
CA ILE A 89 18.92 57.00 -8.58
C ILE A 89 18.72 57.74 -9.91
N PRO A 90 18.93 59.07 -9.95
CA PRO A 90 18.92 59.78 -11.23
C PRO A 90 19.95 59.12 -12.17
N PRO A 91 19.62 58.93 -13.45
CA PRO A 91 20.56 58.38 -14.41
C PRO A 91 21.83 59.24 -14.40
N PRO A 92 23.03 58.63 -14.45
CA PRO A 92 24.27 59.38 -14.42
C PRO A 92 24.27 60.40 -15.55
N ASN A 93 24.57 61.66 -15.19
CA ASN A 93 24.64 62.75 -16.15
C ASN A 93 25.60 62.37 -17.29
N ILE A 94 25.12 62.51 -18.53
CA ILE A 94 25.89 62.28 -19.77
C ILE A 94 27.05 63.31 -19.89
N GLU A 95 27.13 64.27 -18.97
CA GLU A 95 28.11 65.35 -18.89
C GLU A 95 29.57 64.90 -18.63
N GLY A 96 29.81 63.61 -18.40
CA GLY A 96 31.15 63.02 -18.32
C GLY A 96 31.55 62.16 -19.53
N LEU A 97 30.71 62.07 -20.56
CA LEU A 97 30.94 61.28 -21.77
C LEU A 97 31.13 62.18 -23.01
N ILE A 98 32.00 63.18 -22.88
CA ILE A 98 32.60 63.96 -23.97
C ILE A 98 34.05 64.30 -23.62
#